data_AF-A0A259SY61-F1
#
_entry.id   AF-A0A259SY61-F1
#
_cell.length_a   1.000
_cell.length_b   1.000
_cell.length_c   1.000
_cell.angle_alpha   90.00
_cell.angle_beta   90.00
_cell.angle_gamma   90.00
#
_symmetry.space_group_name_H-M   'P 1'
#
loop_
_entity.id
_entity.type
_entity.pdbx_description
1 polymer ?
#
loop_
_entity_poly.entity_id
_entity_poly.type
_entity_poly.pdbx_seq_one_letter_code
_entity_poly.pdbx_strand_id
1 'polypeptide(L)'
;MHTAGRHSTNSADESEKDKRRLRRGPKAERGIRKRRLYSRKRKFTAGLLAAICPGLGHIYLGLYRKGISFIFALMLDASALLYFSSIGIQINVPLLILLALLFPVAYFYSVYDVLQAADYVIYHRRKARLELPDEEEAERAHPFAVERSIAFGVYLVAGGLLMIAFYQKPKWLGIFIEQYGQTAAAVVLIVLGLFFGLRETLLFLNQKRGK
;
A
#
# COMPACT_ATOMS: atom_id res chain seq x y z
N MET A 1 -68.04 10.91 -18.33
CA MET A 1 -67.78 9.72 -19.16
C MET A 1 -66.49 9.97 -19.94
N HIS A 2 -65.37 9.39 -19.52
CA HIS A 2 -64.15 9.31 -20.34
C HIS A 2 -63.32 8.12 -19.84
N THR A 3 -63.25 7.07 -20.63
CA THR A 3 -62.38 5.91 -20.39
C THR A 3 -61.77 5.42 -21.70
N ALA A 4 -60.57 4.86 -21.54
CA ALA A 4 -59.91 3.86 -22.36
C ALA A 4 -59.16 4.32 -23.63
N GLY A 5 -57.84 4.32 -23.52
CA GLY A 5 -56.91 4.40 -24.65
C GLY A 5 -55.44 4.32 -24.26
N ARG A 6 -55.07 3.49 -23.27
CA ARG A 6 -53.68 3.35 -22.80
C ARG A 6 -53.39 1.90 -22.42
N HIS A 7 -53.27 0.99 -23.40
CA HIS A 7 -52.94 -0.40 -23.08
C HIS A 7 -52.09 -1.19 -24.08
N SER A 8 -51.59 -0.60 -25.18
CA SER A 8 -50.90 -1.40 -26.23
C SER A 8 -49.37 -1.23 -26.33
N THR A 9 -48.73 -0.33 -25.58
CA THR A 9 -47.28 -0.08 -25.69
C THR A 9 -46.42 -0.84 -24.68
N ASN A 10 -47.02 -1.42 -23.64
CA ASN A 10 -46.29 -2.06 -22.55
C ASN A 10 -45.83 -3.51 -22.89
N SER A 11 -46.60 -4.21 -23.72
CA SER A 11 -46.39 -5.63 -24.04
C SER A 11 -45.19 -5.88 -24.97
N ALA A 12 -44.88 -4.94 -25.87
CA ALA A 12 -43.71 -5.03 -26.75
C ALA A 12 -42.40 -4.73 -26.00
N ASP A 13 -42.40 -3.73 -25.11
CA ASP A 13 -41.23 -3.37 -24.29
C ASP A 13 -40.95 -4.41 -23.19
N GLU A 14 -41.98 -5.04 -22.61
CA GLU A 14 -41.81 -6.18 -21.72
C GLU A 14 -41.23 -7.40 -22.43
N SER A 15 -41.69 -7.72 -23.65
CA SER A 15 -41.15 -8.84 -24.45
C SER A 15 -39.67 -8.64 -24.79
N GLU A 16 -39.25 -7.41 -25.08
CA GLU A 16 -37.86 -7.11 -25.39
C GLU A 16 -36.97 -7.10 -24.14
N LYS A 17 -37.48 -6.59 -23.00
CA LYS A 17 -36.82 -6.69 -21.69
C LYS A 17 -36.66 -8.13 -21.23
N ASP A 18 -37.68 -8.97 -21.42
CA ASP A 18 -37.61 -10.39 -21.04
C ASP A 18 -36.68 -11.19 -21.95
N LYS A 19 -36.67 -10.90 -23.25
CA LYS A 19 -35.68 -11.49 -24.18
C LYS A 19 -34.26 -11.04 -23.85
N ARG A 20 -34.04 -9.79 -23.42
CA ARG A 20 -32.73 -9.30 -22.93
C ARG A 20 -32.35 -9.94 -21.58
N ARG A 21 -33.32 -10.22 -20.69
CA ARG A 21 -33.11 -10.95 -19.42
C ARG A 21 -32.77 -12.42 -19.67
N LEU A 22 -33.44 -13.10 -20.60
CA LEU A 22 -33.11 -14.49 -21.00
C LEU A 22 -31.77 -14.60 -21.74
N ARG A 23 -31.39 -13.59 -22.55
CA ARG A 23 -30.06 -13.52 -23.18
C ARG A 23 -28.92 -13.30 -22.18
N ARG A 24 -29.19 -12.68 -21.03
CA ARG A 24 -28.32 -12.75 -19.84
C ARG A 24 -28.50 -14.09 -19.11
N GLY A 25 -28.40 -15.18 -19.85
CA GLY A 25 -28.60 -16.51 -19.30
C GLY A 25 -27.56 -16.90 -18.23
N PRO A 26 -27.75 -18.05 -17.55
CA PRO A 26 -26.87 -18.57 -16.50
C PRO A 26 -25.39 -18.69 -16.91
N LYS A 27 -25.06 -18.68 -18.22
CA LYS A 27 -23.68 -18.57 -18.73
C LYS A 27 -23.01 -17.24 -18.39
N ALA A 28 -23.72 -16.11 -18.49
CA ALA A 28 -23.19 -14.79 -18.13
C ALA A 28 -22.92 -14.69 -16.61
N GLU A 29 -23.84 -15.21 -15.78
CA GLU A 29 -23.64 -15.29 -14.34
C GLU A 29 -22.50 -16.24 -13.93
N ARG A 30 -22.38 -17.40 -14.59
CA ARG A 30 -21.27 -18.34 -14.37
C ARG A 30 -19.92 -17.71 -14.73
N GLY A 31 -19.86 -16.93 -15.82
CA GLY A 31 -18.69 -16.15 -16.20
C GLY A 31 -18.31 -15.12 -15.14
N ILE A 32 -19.29 -14.39 -14.60
CA ILE A 32 -19.08 -13.41 -13.52
C ILE A 32 -18.63 -14.10 -12.21
N ARG A 33 -19.24 -15.24 -11.83
CA ARG A 33 -18.84 -16.01 -10.64
C ARG A 33 -17.43 -16.58 -10.75
N LYS A 34 -17.08 -17.24 -11.86
CA LYS A 34 -15.72 -17.74 -12.10
C LYS A 34 -14.69 -16.60 -12.03
N ARG A 35 -15.02 -15.43 -12.57
CA ARG A 35 -14.12 -14.26 -12.59
C ARG A 35 -13.97 -13.59 -11.22
N ARG A 36 -15.03 -13.54 -10.40
CA ARG A 36 -14.95 -13.12 -8.97
C ARG A 36 -14.08 -14.05 -8.15
N LEU A 37 -14.17 -15.36 -8.37
CA LEU A 37 -13.34 -16.37 -7.69
C LEU A 37 -11.86 -16.23 -8.08
N TYR A 38 -11.56 -16.01 -9.37
CA TYR A 38 -10.18 -15.79 -9.82
C TYR A 38 -9.56 -14.52 -9.21
N SER A 39 -10.35 -13.45 -9.10
CA SER A 39 -9.95 -12.22 -8.44
C SER A 39 -9.71 -12.41 -6.93
N ARG A 40 -10.55 -13.18 -6.22
CA ARG A 40 -10.32 -13.56 -4.81
C ARG A 40 -9.07 -14.42 -4.64
N LYS A 41 -8.79 -15.37 -5.54
CA LYS A 41 -7.57 -16.19 -5.49
C LYS A 41 -6.31 -15.33 -5.63
N ARG A 42 -6.31 -14.34 -6.53
CA ARG A 42 -5.19 -13.39 -6.67
C ARG A 42 -4.98 -12.51 -5.44
N LYS A 43 -6.05 -12.13 -4.72
CA LYS A 43 -5.93 -11.45 -3.41
C LYS A 43 -5.28 -12.36 -2.38
N PHE A 44 -5.73 -13.61 -2.33
CA PHE A 44 -5.22 -14.59 -1.38
C PHE A 44 -3.74 -14.89 -1.64
N THR A 45 -3.33 -15.09 -2.90
CA THR A 45 -1.92 -15.29 -3.23
C THR A 45 -1.09 -14.03 -2.97
N ALA A 46 -1.59 -12.84 -3.28
CA ALA A 46 -0.88 -11.60 -2.97
C ALA A 46 -0.67 -11.40 -1.46
N GLY A 47 -1.72 -11.63 -0.66
CA GLY A 47 -1.64 -11.56 0.80
C GLY A 47 -0.75 -12.66 1.39
N LEU A 48 -0.80 -13.88 0.83
CA LEU A 48 0.07 -14.98 1.23
C LEU A 48 1.54 -14.68 0.91
N LEU A 49 1.84 -14.12 -0.27
CA LEU A 49 3.19 -13.68 -0.64
C LEU A 49 3.68 -12.55 0.27
N ALA A 50 2.81 -11.59 0.62
CA ALA A 50 3.12 -10.53 1.57
C ALA A 50 3.39 -11.06 2.99
N ALA A 51 2.69 -12.12 3.39
CA ALA A 51 2.89 -12.77 4.68
C ALA A 51 4.20 -13.55 4.74
N ILE A 52 4.65 -14.13 3.63
CA ILE A 52 5.92 -14.86 3.57
C ILE A 52 7.10 -13.90 3.58
N CYS A 53 7.04 -12.83 2.79
CA CYS A 53 8.10 -11.84 2.76
C CYS A 53 7.50 -10.43 2.60
N PRO A 54 7.76 -9.53 3.54
CA PRO A 54 7.27 -8.16 3.44
C PRO A 54 7.79 -7.48 2.16
N GLY A 55 6.90 -6.78 1.45
CA GLY A 55 7.16 -6.14 0.15
C GLY A 55 7.00 -7.02 -1.11
N LEU A 56 7.04 -8.36 -1.03
CA LEU A 56 6.81 -9.22 -2.21
C LEU A 56 5.37 -9.14 -2.73
N GLY A 57 4.40 -8.91 -1.83
CA GLY A 57 3.00 -8.75 -2.21
C GLY A 57 2.79 -7.56 -3.17
N HIS A 58 3.39 -6.39 -2.90
CA HIS A 58 3.30 -5.23 -3.79
C HIS A 58 3.90 -5.50 -5.17
N ILE A 59 5.02 -6.21 -5.22
CA ILE A 59 5.67 -6.61 -6.48
C ILE A 59 4.75 -7.54 -7.28
N TYR A 60 4.08 -8.49 -6.62
CA TYR A 60 3.12 -9.37 -7.28
C TYR A 60 1.92 -8.63 -7.89
N LEU A 61 1.53 -7.49 -7.32
CA LEU A 61 0.50 -6.61 -7.89
C LEU A 61 1.00 -5.66 -8.98
N GLY A 62 2.31 -5.64 -9.27
CA GLY A 62 2.93 -4.69 -10.21
C GLY A 62 3.29 -3.34 -9.59
N LEU A 63 3.18 -3.18 -8.27
CA LEU A 63 3.59 -1.97 -7.53
C LEU A 63 5.06 -2.08 -7.09
N TYR A 64 5.97 -2.16 -8.05
CA TYR A 64 7.40 -2.39 -7.80
C TYR A 64 8.03 -1.34 -6.88
N ARG A 65 7.73 -0.05 -7.07
CA ARG A 65 8.30 1.04 -6.25
C ARG A 65 7.99 0.86 -4.76
N LYS A 66 6.71 0.59 -4.43
CA LYS A 66 6.30 0.36 -3.04
C LYS A 66 6.92 -0.90 -2.46
N GLY A 67 6.92 -2.00 -3.22
CA GLY A 67 7.50 -3.26 -2.75
C GLY A 67 9.00 -3.16 -2.46
N ILE A 68 9.76 -2.54 -3.36
CA ILE A 68 11.19 -2.30 -3.18
C ILE A 68 11.43 -1.34 -2.01
N SER A 69 10.65 -0.27 -1.85
CA SER A 69 10.73 0.62 -0.68
C SER A 69 10.56 -0.14 0.64
N PHE A 70 9.59 -1.07 0.73
CA PHE A 70 9.34 -1.84 1.94
C PHE A 70 10.49 -2.80 2.27
N ILE A 71 10.97 -3.54 1.27
CA ILE A 71 12.13 -4.43 1.43
C ILE A 71 13.35 -3.62 1.88
N PHE A 72 13.58 -2.48 1.25
CA PHE A 72 14.70 -1.60 1.57
C PHE A 72 14.59 -0.99 2.96
N ALA A 73 13.41 -0.54 3.37
CA ALA A 73 13.17 -0.01 4.71
C ALA A 73 13.43 -1.07 5.79
N LEU A 74 13.02 -2.32 5.56
CA LEU A 74 13.30 -3.42 6.48
C LEU A 74 14.76 -3.83 6.50
N MET A 75 15.46 -3.80 5.37
CA MET A 75 16.91 -4.02 5.33
C MET A 75 17.65 -2.93 6.11
N LEU A 76 17.24 -1.67 5.96
CA LEU A 76 17.82 -0.53 6.68
C LEU A 76 17.56 -0.67 8.19
N ASP A 77 16.32 -0.97 8.58
CA ASP A 77 15.94 -1.21 9.97
C ASP A 77 16.73 -2.37 10.60
N ALA A 78 16.80 -3.51 9.91
CA ALA A 78 17.60 -4.66 10.36
C ALA A 78 19.09 -4.33 10.47
N SER A 79 19.63 -3.56 9.54
CA SER A 79 21.04 -3.15 9.55
C SER A 79 21.34 -2.19 10.70
N ALA A 80 20.45 -1.24 10.95
CA ALA A 80 20.51 -0.37 12.11
C ALA A 80 20.43 -1.22 13.40
N LEU A 81 19.51 -2.18 13.48
CA LEU A 81 19.35 -3.06 14.64
C LEU A 81 20.61 -3.87 14.93
N LEU A 82 21.22 -4.46 13.91
CA LEU A 82 22.50 -5.17 14.04
C LEU A 82 23.63 -4.25 14.48
N TYR A 83 23.69 -3.03 13.94
CA TYR A 83 24.68 -2.03 14.31
C TYR A 83 24.54 -1.61 15.78
N PHE A 84 23.35 -1.22 16.21
CA PHE A 84 23.06 -0.82 17.60
C PHE A 84 23.22 -1.97 18.58
N SER A 85 22.85 -3.20 18.18
CA SER A 85 23.07 -4.40 19.00
C SER A 85 24.56 -4.67 19.22
N SER A 86 25.39 -4.45 18.19
CA SER A 86 26.82 -4.77 18.25
C SER A 86 27.66 -3.80 19.08
N ILE A 87 27.24 -2.56 19.29
CA ILE A 87 28.04 -1.55 20.04
C ILE A 87 27.96 -1.76 21.56
N GLY A 88 27.02 -2.58 22.03
CA GLY A 88 26.88 -2.94 23.43
C GLY A 88 25.47 -2.60 23.93
N ILE A 89 24.76 -3.63 24.38
CA ILE A 89 23.35 -3.56 24.78
C ILE A 89 23.12 -2.56 25.93
N GLN A 90 24.11 -2.33 26.79
CA GLN A 90 23.90 -1.57 28.03
C GLN A 90 23.71 -0.06 27.83
N ILE A 91 24.25 0.54 26.76
CA ILE A 91 24.26 2.00 26.63
C ILE A 91 22.93 2.51 26.05
N ASN A 92 22.31 1.77 25.13
CA ASN A 92 21.18 2.25 24.32
C ASN A 92 19.98 1.30 24.25
N VAL A 93 19.65 0.68 25.38
CA VAL A 93 18.48 -0.21 25.52
C VAL A 93 17.19 0.40 24.93
N PRO A 94 16.84 1.68 25.14
CA PRO A 94 15.59 2.23 24.61
C PRO A 94 15.55 2.30 23.07
N LEU A 95 16.65 2.68 22.41
CA LEU A 95 16.73 2.70 20.95
C LEU A 95 16.63 1.29 20.37
N LEU A 96 17.32 0.32 21.00
CA LEU A 96 17.28 -1.07 20.57
C LEU A 96 15.86 -1.64 20.67
N ILE A 97 15.15 -1.35 21.76
CA ILE A 97 13.75 -1.76 21.93
C ILE A 97 12.86 -1.10 20.87
N LEU A 98 13.01 0.20 20.62
CA LEU A 98 12.23 0.92 19.61
C LEU A 98 12.40 0.30 18.22
N LEU A 99 13.65 0.01 17.85
CA LEU A 99 13.99 -0.55 16.55
C LEU A 99 13.55 -2.02 16.42
N ALA A 100 13.72 -2.81 17.49
CA ALA A 100 13.21 -4.17 17.54
C ALA A 100 11.68 -4.22 17.48
N LEU A 101 10.98 -3.23 18.04
CA LEU A 101 9.52 -3.09 17.94
C LEU A 101 9.09 -2.59 16.55
N LEU A 102 9.92 -1.82 15.86
CA LEU A 102 9.64 -1.35 14.51
C LEU A 102 9.53 -2.52 13.53
N PHE A 103 10.33 -3.56 13.69
CA PHE A 103 10.32 -4.75 12.82
C PHE A 103 8.95 -5.44 12.71
N PRO A 104 8.28 -5.91 13.80
CA PRO A 104 6.95 -6.51 13.72
C PRO A 104 5.89 -5.51 13.27
N VAL A 105 5.97 -4.24 13.69
CA VAL A 105 5.01 -3.20 13.26
C VAL A 105 5.09 -2.98 11.75
N ALA A 106 6.31 -2.86 11.20
CA ALA A 106 6.56 -2.72 9.78
C ALA A 106 6.09 -3.96 9.00
N TYR A 107 6.26 -5.16 9.55
CA TYR A 107 5.73 -6.39 8.95
C TYR A 107 4.19 -6.38 8.87
N PHE A 108 3.49 -6.11 9.96
CA PHE A 108 2.02 -6.03 9.96
C PHE A 108 1.51 -4.94 9.01
N TYR A 109 2.19 -3.78 8.99
CA TYR A 109 1.85 -2.69 8.08
C TYR A 109 2.05 -3.09 6.62
N SER A 110 3.15 -3.79 6.28
CA SER A 110 3.38 -4.33 4.93
C SER A 110 2.25 -5.28 4.50
N VAL A 111 1.85 -6.22 5.38
CA VAL A 111 0.75 -7.15 5.09
C VAL A 111 -0.56 -6.41 4.87
N TYR A 112 -0.89 -5.46 5.75
CA TYR A 112 -2.10 -4.64 5.64
C TYR A 112 -2.14 -3.81 4.35
N ASP A 113 -1.03 -3.14 4.01
CA ASP A 113 -0.95 -2.31 2.80
C ASP A 113 -1.10 -3.16 1.52
N VAL A 114 -0.59 -4.40 1.50
CA VAL A 114 -0.84 -5.31 0.36
C VAL A 114 -2.30 -5.69 0.25
N LEU A 115 -2.98 -5.99 1.37
CA LEU A 115 -4.40 -6.33 1.36
C LEU A 115 -5.24 -5.17 0.82
N GLN A 116 -4.96 -3.94 1.29
CA GLN A 116 -5.62 -2.74 0.77
C GLN A 116 -5.31 -2.48 -0.71
N ALA A 117 -4.04 -2.59 -1.10
CA ALA A 117 -3.62 -2.42 -2.50
C ALA A 117 -4.31 -3.46 -3.41
N ALA A 118 -4.46 -4.70 -2.94
CA ALA A 118 -5.15 -5.74 -3.69
C ALA A 118 -6.65 -5.47 -3.85
N ASP A 119 -7.31 -4.96 -2.81
CA ASP A 119 -8.69 -4.53 -2.91
C ASP A 119 -8.86 -3.35 -3.87
N TYR A 120 -7.98 -2.35 -3.79
CA TYR A 120 -7.99 -1.18 -4.65
C TYR A 120 -7.78 -1.53 -6.13
N VAL A 121 -6.73 -2.31 -6.45
CA VAL A 121 -6.39 -2.71 -7.83
C VAL A 121 -7.52 -3.54 -8.44
N ILE A 122 -8.15 -4.42 -7.67
CA ILE A 122 -9.25 -5.25 -8.15
C ILE A 122 -10.51 -4.41 -8.43
N TYR A 123 -10.78 -3.40 -7.62
CA TYR A 123 -11.87 -2.46 -7.88
C TYR A 123 -11.63 -1.66 -9.16
N HIS A 124 -10.43 -1.08 -9.32
CA HIS A 124 -10.09 -0.24 -10.47
C HIS A 124 -10.00 -1.01 -11.79
N ARG A 125 -9.37 -2.19 -11.80
CA ARG A 125 -9.30 -3.04 -12.99
C ARG A 125 -10.67 -3.58 -13.43
N ARG A 126 -11.66 -3.58 -12.54
CA ARG A 126 -13.04 -3.92 -12.86
C ARG A 126 -13.76 -2.77 -13.55
N LYS A 127 -13.51 -1.52 -13.13
CA LYS A 127 -14.10 -0.31 -13.71
C LYS A 127 -13.49 0.02 -15.08
N ALA A 128 -12.15 0.06 -15.17
CA ALA A 128 -11.39 0.33 -16.39
C ALA A 128 -11.51 -0.74 -17.49
N ARG A 129 -12.24 -1.84 -17.25
CA ARG A 129 -12.52 -2.89 -18.24
C ARG A 129 -13.99 -3.01 -18.59
N LEU A 130 -14.84 -2.27 -17.89
CA LEU A 130 -16.25 -2.05 -18.25
C LEU A 130 -16.38 -0.80 -19.11
N GLU A 131 -15.55 0.21 -18.85
CA GLU A 131 -15.25 1.32 -19.76
C GLU A 131 -14.22 0.77 -20.77
N LEU A 132 -14.60 0.65 -22.05
CA LEU A 132 -13.66 0.28 -23.12
C LEU A 132 -12.69 1.46 -23.29
N PRO A 133 -11.38 1.31 -23.05
CA PRO A 133 -10.44 2.39 -23.28
C PRO A 133 -10.19 2.48 -24.80
N ASP A 134 -10.33 3.67 -25.37
CA ASP A 134 -9.82 3.94 -26.71
C ASP A 134 -8.31 3.68 -26.70
N GLU A 135 -7.84 2.90 -27.69
CA GLU A 135 -6.48 2.35 -27.75
C GLU A 135 -5.38 3.44 -27.74
N GLU A 136 -5.74 4.69 -28.03
CA GLU A 136 -4.83 5.84 -28.09
C GLU A 136 -4.47 6.49 -26.74
N GLU A 137 -5.28 6.32 -25.68
CA GLU A 137 -5.01 6.92 -24.36
C GLU A 137 -4.03 6.10 -23.51
N ALA A 138 -3.97 4.77 -23.74
CA ALA A 138 -3.07 3.88 -23.02
C ALA A 138 -1.59 4.11 -23.35
N GLU A 139 -1.29 4.63 -24.55
CA GLU A 139 0.06 4.85 -25.03
C GLU A 139 0.62 6.23 -24.63
N ARG A 140 -0.24 7.24 -24.44
CA ARG A 140 0.17 8.61 -24.07
C ARG A 140 0.38 8.83 -22.56
N ALA A 141 0.05 7.87 -21.70
CA ALA A 141 -0.04 8.07 -20.26
C ALA A 141 1.30 8.11 -19.48
N HIS A 142 2.46 7.79 -20.06
CA HIS A 142 3.70 7.61 -19.27
C HIS A 142 4.98 8.38 -19.66
N PRO A 143 4.95 9.62 -20.17
CA PRO A 143 6.15 10.47 -20.17
C PRO A 143 6.48 11.06 -18.77
N PHE A 144 5.53 11.12 -17.84
CA PHE A 144 5.70 11.74 -16.51
C PHE A 144 6.16 10.80 -15.37
N ALA A 145 6.61 9.58 -15.68
CA ALA A 145 7.08 8.62 -14.67
C ALA A 145 8.58 8.78 -14.30
N VAL A 146 9.35 9.46 -15.16
CA VAL A 146 10.82 9.48 -15.13
C VAL A 146 11.37 10.37 -14.01
N GLU A 147 10.84 11.58 -13.84
CA GLU A 147 11.31 12.53 -12.83
C GLU A 147 11.08 12.00 -11.40
N ARG A 148 9.93 11.34 -11.20
CA ARG A 148 9.61 10.67 -9.93
C ARG A 148 10.39 9.35 -9.73
N SER A 149 10.99 8.75 -10.78
CA SER A 149 11.88 7.58 -10.65
C SER A 149 13.32 7.93 -10.29
N ILE A 150 13.82 9.10 -10.72
CA ILE A 150 15.17 9.53 -10.34
C ILE A 150 15.21 9.76 -8.83
N ALA A 151 14.23 10.47 -8.26
CA ALA A 151 14.14 10.66 -6.81
C ALA A 151 14.10 9.32 -6.04
N PHE A 152 13.40 8.32 -6.59
CA PHE A 152 13.37 6.98 -6.00
C PHE A 152 14.73 6.28 -6.07
N GLY A 153 15.43 6.37 -7.21
CA GLY A 153 16.79 5.85 -7.35
C GLY A 153 17.78 6.54 -6.41
N VAL A 154 17.72 7.87 -6.29
CA VAL A 154 18.53 8.66 -5.36
C VAL A 154 18.29 8.24 -3.92
N TYR A 155 17.03 8.02 -3.53
CA TYR A 155 16.69 7.50 -2.19
C TYR A 155 17.34 6.13 -1.93
N LEU A 156 17.30 5.22 -2.90
CA LEU A 156 17.91 3.89 -2.78
C LEU A 156 19.44 3.98 -2.66
N VAL A 157 20.09 4.82 -3.48
CA VAL A 157 21.54 5.03 -3.42
C VAL A 157 21.92 5.66 -2.08
N ALA A 158 21.21 6.69 -1.65
CA ALA A 158 21.47 7.37 -0.38
C ALA A 158 21.32 6.42 0.82
N GLY A 159 20.25 5.62 0.87
CA GLY A 159 20.09 4.63 1.94
C GLY A 159 21.06 3.44 1.83
N GLY A 160 21.52 3.08 0.62
CA GLY A 160 22.55 2.06 0.43
C GLY A 160 23.91 2.54 0.95
N LEU A 161 24.26 3.80 0.66
CA LEU A 161 25.43 4.46 1.26
C LEU A 161 25.30 4.55 2.79
N LEU A 162 24.11 4.83 3.30
CA LEU A 162 23.83 4.79 4.73
C LEU A 162 24.06 3.40 5.33
N MET A 163 23.61 2.33 4.67
CA MET A 163 23.87 0.95 5.10
C MET A 163 25.37 0.65 5.13
N ILE A 164 26.13 1.07 4.12
CA ILE A 164 27.59 0.92 4.10
C ILE A 164 28.22 1.70 5.26
N ALA A 165 27.75 2.92 5.53
CA ALA A 165 28.23 3.72 6.64
C ALA A 165 27.98 3.04 7.99
N PHE A 166 26.82 2.41 8.21
CA PHE A 166 26.56 1.61 9.41
C PHE A 166 27.43 0.36 9.48
N TYR A 167 27.66 -0.31 8.35
CA TYR A 167 28.53 -1.50 8.30
C TYR A 167 29.99 -1.19 8.65
N GLN A 168 30.50 -0.05 8.21
CA GLN A 168 31.89 0.37 8.49
C GLN A 168 32.16 0.73 9.96
N LYS A 169 31.12 0.84 10.80
CA LYS A 169 31.21 1.23 12.22
C LYS A 169 32.17 2.40 12.48
N PRO A 170 31.94 3.57 11.86
CA PRO A 170 32.84 4.70 12.00
C PRO A 170 32.89 5.15 13.47
N LYS A 171 34.09 5.32 14.01
CA LYS A 171 34.31 5.59 15.44
C LYS A 171 33.53 6.80 15.95
N TRP A 172 33.38 7.85 15.14
CA TRP A 172 32.62 9.05 15.49
C TRP A 172 31.15 8.77 15.82
N LEU A 173 30.56 7.76 15.18
CA LEU A 173 29.14 7.42 15.26
C LEU A 173 28.92 6.59 16.52
N GLY A 174 29.88 5.74 16.88
CA GLY A 174 29.91 5.07 18.18
C GLY A 174 29.95 6.06 19.33
N ILE A 175 30.87 7.04 19.30
CA ILE A 175 31.00 8.08 20.34
C ILE A 175 29.71 8.90 20.46
N PHE A 176 29.15 9.34 19.33
CA PHE A 176 27.89 10.09 19.32
C PHE A 176 26.74 9.27 19.92
N ILE A 177 26.63 8.00 19.53
CA ILE A 177 25.57 7.11 20.02
C ILE A 177 25.75 6.77 21.49
N GLU A 178 26.98 6.65 21.97
CA GLU A 178 27.26 6.42 23.38
C GLU A 178 26.85 7.62 24.24
N GLN A 179 27.14 8.84 23.78
CA GLN A 179 26.82 10.06 24.53
C GLN A 179 25.36 10.49 24.40
N TYR A 180 24.73 10.29 23.24
CA TYR A 180 23.42 10.84 22.93
C TYR A 180 22.33 9.80 22.66
N GLY A 181 22.65 8.50 22.60
CA GLY A 181 21.70 7.50 22.12
C GLY A 181 20.41 7.42 22.94
N GLN A 182 20.47 7.45 24.27
CA GLN A 182 19.26 7.46 25.11
C GLN A 182 18.44 8.74 24.93
N THR A 183 19.10 9.90 24.89
CA THR A 183 18.44 11.19 24.67
C THR A 183 17.80 11.27 23.29
N ALA A 184 18.46 10.74 22.26
CA ALA A 184 17.93 10.66 20.91
C ALA A 184 16.69 9.77 20.86
N ALA A 185 16.69 8.62 21.53
CA ALA A 185 15.51 7.76 21.65
C ALA A 185 14.32 8.51 22.25
N ALA A 186 14.55 9.18 23.39
CA ALA A 186 13.51 9.92 24.09
C ALA A 186 12.95 11.05 23.24
N VAL A 187 13.82 11.84 22.60
CA VAL A 187 13.42 12.93 21.69
C VAL A 187 12.62 12.39 20.51
N VAL A 188 13.07 11.31 19.87
CA VAL A 188 12.33 10.68 18.76
C VAL A 188 10.93 10.25 19.20
N LEU A 189 10.80 9.64 20.39
CA LEU A 189 9.53 9.14 20.90
C LEU A 189 8.56 10.28 21.26
N ILE A 190 9.08 11.36 21.88
CA ILE A 190 8.32 12.57 22.17
C ILE A 190 7.84 13.23 20.87
N VAL A 191 8.73 13.41 19.90
CA VAL A 191 8.41 14.05 18.62
C VAL A 191 7.38 13.22 17.84
N LEU A 192 7.54 11.89 17.78
CA LEU A 192 6.56 11.01 17.15
C LEU A 192 5.21 11.10 17.85
N GLY A 193 5.17 11.03 19.19
CA GLY A 193 3.93 11.15 19.95
C GLY A 193 3.22 12.48 19.71
N LEU A 194 3.96 13.58 19.76
CA LEU A 194 3.43 14.93 19.52
C LEU A 194 2.94 15.08 18.08
N PHE A 195 3.67 14.57 17.09
CA PHE A 195 3.27 14.58 15.69
C PHE A 195 1.98 13.80 15.45
N PHE A 196 1.86 12.57 15.99
CA PHE A 196 0.65 11.77 15.88
C PHE A 196 -0.55 12.46 16.55
N GLY A 197 -0.37 13.03 17.74
CA GLY A 197 -1.42 13.76 18.45
C GLY A 197 -1.86 15.05 17.74
N LEU A 198 -0.92 15.83 17.21
CA LEU A 198 -1.21 17.02 16.41
C LEU A 198 -1.94 16.67 15.11
N ARG A 199 -1.48 15.63 14.40
CA ARG A 199 -2.15 15.19 13.17
C ARG A 199 -3.59 14.79 13.45
N GLU A 200 -3.81 14.00 14.48
CA GLU A 200 -5.14 13.52 14.86
C GLU A 200 -6.07 14.69 15.25
N THR A 201 -5.57 15.62 16.09
CA THR A 201 -6.34 16.81 16.50
C THR A 201 -6.66 17.74 15.32
N LEU A 202 -5.71 17.95 14.40
CA LEU A 202 -5.94 18.74 13.17
C LEU A 202 -6.99 18.09 12.25
N LEU A 203 -6.97 16.76 12.12
CA LEU A 203 -7.98 16.02 11.36
C LEU A 203 -9.37 16.20 11.99
N PHE A 204 -9.49 16.13 13.32
CA PHE A 204 -10.74 16.39 14.03
C PHE A 204 -11.24 17.83 13.85
N LEU A 205 -10.34 18.81 13.88
CA LEU A 205 -10.66 20.23 13.66
C LEU A 205 -11.17 20.49 12.24
N ASN A 206 -10.54 19.90 11.21
CA ASN A 206 -10.97 20.05 9.83
C ASN A 206 -12.33 19.37 9.56
N GLN A 207 -12.61 18.25 10.21
CA GLN A 207 -13.92 17.60 10.07
C GLN A 207 -15.07 18.45 10.63
N LYS A 208 -14.79 19.24 11.67
CA LYS A 208 -15.77 20.12 12.32
C LYS A 208 -16.02 21.42 11.55
N ARG A 209 -15.10 21.83 10.66
CA ARG A 209 -15.22 23.02 9.79
C ARG A 209 -15.96 22.75 8.47
N GLY A 210 -16.20 21.48 8.13
CA GLY A 210 -16.89 21.06 6.90
C GLY A 210 -18.36 20.67 7.09
N LYS A 211 -18.92 20.89 8.28
CA LYS A 211 -20.37 20.83 8.56
C LYS A 211 -20.85 22.24 8.91
#